data_AF-A0A2S6MZP1-F1
#
_entry.id   AF-A0A2S6MZP1-F1
#
_cell.length_a   1.000
_cell.length_b   1.000
_cell.length_c   1.000
_cell.angle_alpha   90.00
_cell.angle_beta   90.00
_cell.angle_gamma   90.00
#
_symmetry.space_group_name_H-M   'P 1'
#
loop_
_entity.id
_entity.type
_entity.pdbx_description
1 polymer ?
#
loop_
_entity_poly.entity_id
_entity_poly.type
_entity_poly.pdbx_seq_one_letter_code
_entity_poly.pdbx_strand_id
1 'polypeptide(L)'
;MRRTVNYIRVGYSSTSCAMYRLCKGIRQFPLDALIKVLSEKRAADGVTFKGSAQKDRGGIAKLALNQFSRRYIFQRITAFTDAHSGRADPFPALIDRDQKNPFDIEHIWANDFSLHAGIFTDQQEFQQMRDTAPALLLLPADINRSLQDKPYGYKLQKYASQHLYTASLAPSAYVKRKEPRRC
;
A
#
# COMPACT_ATOMS: atom_id res chain seq x y z
N MET A 1 -8.82 -6.49 2.13
CA MET A 1 -7.53 -6.69 1.45
C MET A 1 -7.56 -7.74 0.34
N ARG A 2 -8.09 -8.97 0.54
CA ARG A 2 -8.13 -9.99 -0.55
C ARG A 2 -8.75 -9.47 -1.85
N ARG A 3 -9.90 -8.81 -1.79
CA ARG A 3 -10.53 -8.16 -2.95
C ARG A 3 -9.68 -7.05 -3.58
N THR A 4 -9.04 -6.25 -2.74
CA THR A 4 -8.18 -5.12 -3.12
C THR A 4 -6.96 -5.54 -3.94
N VAL A 5 -6.25 -6.59 -3.50
CA VAL A 5 -5.08 -7.15 -4.22
C VAL A 5 -5.47 -7.93 -5.48
N ASN A 6 -6.77 -8.20 -5.63
CA ASN A 6 -7.35 -8.84 -6.81
C ASN A 6 -8.02 -7.84 -7.76
N TYR A 7 -7.81 -6.53 -7.55
CA TYR A 7 -8.44 -5.46 -8.33
C TYR A 7 -9.97 -5.56 -8.42
N ILE A 8 -10.61 -6.20 -7.42
CA ILE A 8 -12.05 -6.27 -7.32
C ILE A 8 -12.55 -4.97 -6.72
N ARG A 9 -13.37 -4.22 -7.48
CA ARG A 9 -13.93 -2.95 -7.05
C ARG A 9 -14.73 -3.12 -5.74
N VAL A 10 -14.35 -2.34 -4.73
CA VAL A 10 -15.05 -2.25 -3.44
C VAL A 10 -15.71 -0.87 -3.38
N GLY A 11 -16.94 -0.78 -3.87
CA GLY A 11 -17.73 0.45 -3.84
C GLY A 11 -18.67 0.48 -2.64
N TYR A 12 -19.15 1.67 -2.26
CA TYR A 12 -20.09 1.82 -1.15
C TYR A 12 -21.36 0.99 -1.34
N SER A 13 -22.02 1.11 -2.50
CA SER A 13 -23.27 0.40 -2.81
C SER A 13 -23.11 -1.12 -2.83
N SER A 14 -22.07 -1.63 -3.49
CA SER A 14 -21.80 -3.07 -3.56
C SER A 14 -21.42 -3.66 -2.20
N THR A 15 -20.69 -2.89 -1.38
CA THR A 15 -20.29 -3.32 -0.03
C THR A 15 -21.46 -3.25 0.94
N SER A 16 -22.26 -2.19 0.91
CA SER A 16 -23.41 -2.00 1.78
C SER A 16 -24.45 -3.11 1.59
N CYS A 17 -24.79 -3.44 0.34
CA CYS A 17 -25.72 -4.53 0.05
C CYS A 17 -25.18 -5.89 0.50
N ALA A 18 -23.88 -6.16 0.28
CA ALA A 18 -23.23 -7.38 0.75
C ALA A 18 -23.21 -7.48 2.28
N MET A 19 -22.92 -6.37 2.98
CA MET A 19 -22.94 -6.32 4.45
C MET A 19 -24.35 -6.51 4.99
N TYR A 20 -25.35 -5.86 4.40
CA TYR A 20 -26.75 -6.06 4.80
C TYR A 20 -27.17 -7.53 4.73
N ARG A 21 -26.88 -8.21 3.60
CA ARG A 21 -27.18 -9.64 3.44
C ARG A 21 -26.41 -10.51 4.45
N LEU A 22 -25.14 -10.16 4.72
CA LEU A 22 -24.33 -10.85 5.70
C LEU A 22 -24.94 -10.70 7.10
N CYS A 23 -25.20 -9.47 7.54
CA CYS A 23 -25.82 -9.16 8.83
C CYS A 23 -27.18 -9.83 9.00
N LYS A 24 -28.04 -9.80 7.97
CA LYS A 24 -29.35 -10.45 8.00
C LYS A 24 -29.24 -11.97 8.22
N GLY A 25 -28.21 -12.61 7.67
CA GLY A 25 -27.99 -14.05 7.78
C GLY A 25 -27.24 -14.51 9.04
N ILE A 26 -26.69 -13.60 9.83
CA ILE A 26 -25.95 -13.92 11.07
C ILE A 26 -26.56 -13.29 12.32
N ARG A 27 -27.62 -12.48 12.18
CA ARG A 27 -28.31 -11.84 13.31
C ARG A 27 -28.82 -12.91 14.28
N GLN A 28 -28.76 -12.62 15.57
CA GLN A 28 -29.25 -13.48 16.66
C GLN A 28 -28.51 -14.83 16.79
N PHE A 29 -27.35 -15.00 16.17
CA PHE A 29 -26.53 -16.20 16.38
C PHE A 29 -25.71 -16.05 17.67
N PRO A 30 -25.58 -17.12 18.48
CA PRO A 30 -24.60 -17.14 19.57
C PRO A 30 -23.18 -17.07 18.99
N LEU A 31 -22.22 -16.62 19.82
CA LEU A 31 -20.85 -16.34 19.38
C LEU A 31 -20.17 -17.52 18.67
N ASP A 32 -20.32 -18.73 19.19
CA ASP A 32 -19.68 -19.93 18.63
C ASP A 32 -20.21 -20.26 17.23
N ALA A 33 -21.54 -20.15 17.04
CA ALA A 33 -22.18 -20.33 15.74
C ALA A 33 -21.76 -19.24 14.75
N LEU A 34 -21.59 -18.00 15.23
CA LEU A 34 -21.12 -16.88 14.42
C LEU A 34 -19.70 -17.11 13.90
N ILE A 35 -18.78 -17.52 14.77
CA ILE A 35 -17.38 -17.81 14.40
C ILE A 35 -17.34 -18.90 13.33
N LYS A 36 -18.11 -19.98 13.51
CA LYS A 36 -18.20 -21.08 12.55
C LYS A 36 -18.68 -20.60 11.18
N VAL A 37 -19.85 -19.94 11.13
CA VAL A 37 -20.46 -19.47 9.88
C VAL A 37 -19.57 -18.45 9.15
N LEU A 38 -18.96 -17.51 9.88
CA LEU A 38 -18.07 -16.52 9.27
C LEU A 38 -16.78 -17.15 8.75
N SER A 39 -16.22 -18.13 9.47
CA SER A 39 -15.02 -18.85 9.04
C SER A 39 -15.29 -19.69 7.79
N GLU A 40 -16.40 -20.39 7.74
CA GLU A 40 -16.87 -21.15 6.57
C GLU A 40 -17.09 -20.21 5.37
N LYS A 41 -17.81 -19.10 5.55
CA LYS A 41 -18.00 -18.10 4.49
C LYS A 41 -16.68 -17.51 3.98
N ARG A 42 -15.71 -17.27 4.88
CA ARG A 42 -14.37 -16.76 4.52
C ARG A 42 -13.55 -17.80 3.75
N ALA A 43 -13.71 -19.08 4.07
CA ALA A 43 -13.04 -20.18 3.38
C ALA A 43 -13.67 -20.46 2.01
N ALA A 44 -15.00 -20.36 1.91
CA ALA A 44 -15.74 -20.50 0.67
C ALA A 44 -15.62 -19.30 -0.28
N ASP A 45 -15.16 -18.14 0.20
CA ASP A 45 -14.89 -16.98 -0.67
C ASP A 45 -13.75 -17.32 -1.63
N GLY A 46 -14.08 -17.46 -2.92
CA GLY A 46 -13.12 -17.77 -3.98
C GLY A 46 -12.07 -16.67 -4.23
N VAL A 47 -12.14 -15.54 -3.52
CA VAL A 47 -11.13 -14.48 -3.56
C VAL A 47 -10.04 -14.75 -2.53
N THR A 48 -8.85 -15.14 -2.99
CA THR A 48 -7.66 -15.39 -2.14
C THR A 48 -6.56 -14.37 -2.37
N PHE A 49 -5.53 -14.33 -1.52
CA PHE A 49 -4.35 -13.49 -1.75
C PHE A 49 -3.47 -13.94 -2.91
N LYS A 50 -3.57 -15.20 -3.34
CA LYS A 50 -2.82 -15.76 -4.48
C LYS A 50 -3.41 -15.36 -5.83
N GLY A 51 -4.62 -14.79 -5.83
CA GLY A 51 -5.30 -14.44 -7.06
C GLY A 51 -6.22 -15.54 -7.58
N SER A 52 -6.53 -15.47 -8.87
CA SER A 52 -7.32 -16.44 -9.63
C SER A 52 -6.84 -16.43 -11.07
N ALA A 53 -6.17 -17.50 -11.51
CA ALA A 53 -5.68 -17.65 -12.88
C ALA A 53 -6.82 -17.57 -13.91
N GLN A 54 -7.96 -18.19 -13.61
CA GLN A 54 -9.16 -18.17 -14.47
C GLN A 54 -9.69 -16.76 -14.75
N LYS A 55 -9.44 -15.80 -13.86
CA LYS A 55 -9.91 -14.41 -13.99
C LYS A 55 -8.77 -13.43 -14.28
N ASP A 56 -7.60 -13.94 -14.66
CA ASP A 56 -6.35 -13.20 -14.83
C ASP A 56 -6.02 -12.25 -13.68
N ARG A 57 -6.09 -12.77 -12.46
CA ARG A 57 -5.74 -12.02 -11.24
C ARG A 57 -4.53 -12.67 -10.60
N GLY A 58 -3.40 -11.96 -10.53
CA GLY A 58 -2.18 -12.46 -9.89
C GLY A 58 -2.09 -12.24 -8.37
N GLY A 59 -3.13 -11.66 -7.75
CA GLY A 59 -3.16 -11.39 -6.32
C GLY A 59 -2.00 -10.49 -5.86
N ILE A 60 -1.41 -10.80 -4.70
CA ILE A 60 -0.28 -10.03 -4.13
C ILE A 60 0.94 -10.07 -5.06
N ALA A 61 1.20 -11.19 -5.74
CA ALA A 61 2.40 -11.36 -6.56
C ALA A 61 2.44 -10.41 -7.77
N LYS A 62 1.26 -10.04 -8.31
CA LYS A 62 1.14 -9.05 -9.40
C LYS A 62 0.56 -7.73 -8.89
N LEU A 63 0.88 -7.35 -7.65
CA LEU A 63 0.41 -6.09 -7.09
C LEU A 63 1.14 -4.91 -7.73
N ALA A 64 0.36 -4.06 -8.39
CA ALA A 64 0.83 -2.90 -9.11
C ALA A 64 -0.11 -1.70 -8.90
N LEU A 65 0.37 -0.54 -9.29
CA LEU A 65 -0.36 0.71 -9.29
C LEU A 65 -1.63 0.56 -10.11
N ASN A 66 -2.76 0.98 -9.53
CA ASN A 66 -4.04 0.94 -10.22
C ASN A 66 -4.94 2.09 -9.73
N GLN A 67 -5.89 2.51 -10.55
CA GLN A 67 -6.72 3.67 -10.22
C GLN A 67 -7.59 3.51 -8.96
N PHE A 68 -7.92 2.28 -8.54
CA PHE A 68 -8.95 2.04 -7.52
C PHE A 68 -8.39 1.88 -6.11
N SER A 69 -7.24 1.22 -5.97
CA SER A 69 -6.66 0.85 -4.67
C SER A 69 -5.24 1.35 -4.45
N ARG A 70 -4.66 2.07 -5.44
CA ARG A 70 -3.27 2.55 -5.40
C ARG A 70 -2.87 3.08 -4.03
N ARG A 71 -3.51 4.14 -3.53
CA ARG A 71 -3.12 4.80 -2.27
C ARG A 71 -3.40 3.94 -1.03
N TYR A 72 -4.57 3.29 -0.99
CA TYR A 72 -5.03 2.58 0.20
C TYR A 72 -4.08 1.46 0.66
N ILE A 73 -3.48 0.74 -0.29
CA ILE A 73 -2.56 -0.34 0.05
C ILE A 73 -1.27 0.22 0.65
N PHE A 74 -0.69 1.26 0.06
CA PHE A 74 0.53 1.88 0.60
C PHE A 74 0.28 2.62 1.92
N GLN A 75 -0.90 3.22 2.11
CA GLN A 75 -1.31 3.77 3.41
C GLN A 75 -1.31 2.68 4.49
N ARG A 76 -1.83 1.48 4.17
CA ARG A 76 -1.83 0.33 5.09
C ARG A 76 -0.42 -0.21 5.37
N ILE A 77 0.44 -0.33 4.36
CA ILE A 77 1.83 -0.80 4.53
C ILE A 77 2.62 0.19 5.39
N THR A 78 2.51 1.48 5.08
CA THR A 78 3.18 2.56 5.82
C THR A 78 2.71 2.59 7.28
N ALA A 79 1.40 2.54 7.51
CA ALA A 79 0.85 2.49 8.86
C ALA A 79 1.28 1.25 9.65
N PHE A 80 1.23 0.08 9.01
CA PHE A 80 1.61 -1.18 9.66
C PHE A 80 3.09 -1.16 10.07
N THR A 81 3.98 -0.72 9.19
CA THR A 81 5.43 -0.66 9.47
C THR A 81 5.77 0.34 10.57
N ASP A 82 5.15 1.52 10.59
CA ASP A 82 5.34 2.49 11.67
C ASP A 82 4.80 1.96 13.01
N ALA A 83 3.55 1.50 13.05
CA ALA A 83 2.93 1.01 14.29
C ALA A 83 3.71 -0.16 14.93
N HIS A 84 4.25 -1.07 14.11
CA HIS A 84 5.00 -2.24 14.59
C HIS A 84 6.49 -1.99 14.80
N SER A 85 6.96 -0.77 14.56
CA SER A 85 8.34 -0.35 14.86
C SER A 85 8.45 0.53 16.11
N GLY A 86 7.37 0.61 16.91
CA GLY A 86 7.30 1.43 18.11
C GLY A 86 6.98 2.91 17.85
N ARG A 87 6.59 3.27 16.61
CA ARG A 87 6.07 4.60 16.28
C ARG A 87 4.54 4.63 16.45
N ALA A 88 3.97 5.84 16.52
CA ALA A 88 2.52 6.00 16.51
C ALA A 88 1.92 5.52 15.18
N ASP A 89 0.69 5.01 15.20
CA ASP A 89 -0.02 4.60 13.97
C ASP A 89 -0.44 5.84 13.16
N PRO A 90 0.16 6.09 11.98
CA PRO A 90 -0.16 7.25 11.16
C PRO A 90 -1.43 7.07 10.32
N PHE A 91 -2.08 5.89 10.36
CA PHE A 91 -3.17 5.55 9.43
C PHE A 91 -4.27 6.62 9.32
N PRO A 92 -4.80 7.21 10.41
CA PRO A 92 -5.83 8.25 10.32
C PRO A 92 -5.39 9.47 9.50
N ALA A 93 -4.16 9.93 9.68
CA ALA A 93 -3.59 11.04 8.93
C ALA A 93 -3.32 10.67 7.46
N LEU A 94 -2.89 9.43 7.22
CA LEU A 94 -2.60 8.97 5.86
C LEU A 94 -3.85 8.89 4.97
N ILE A 95 -5.02 8.59 5.54
CA ILE A 95 -6.28 8.48 4.79
C ILE A 95 -7.09 9.78 4.72
N ASP A 96 -6.74 10.77 5.54
CA ASP A 96 -7.40 12.07 5.54
C ASP A 96 -7.23 12.77 4.18
N ARG A 97 -8.36 13.11 3.57
CA ARG A 97 -8.42 13.77 2.27
C ARG A 97 -8.57 15.29 2.39
N ASP A 98 -8.94 15.78 3.56
CA ASP A 98 -9.21 17.20 3.81
C ASP A 98 -7.97 17.93 4.34
N GLN A 99 -6.89 17.20 4.63
CA GLN A 99 -5.60 17.77 5.02
C GLN A 99 -4.98 18.61 3.90
N LYS A 100 -4.34 19.72 4.29
CA LYS A 100 -3.69 20.67 3.37
C LYS A 100 -2.59 20.05 2.50
N ASN A 101 -1.89 19.05 3.01
CA ASN A 101 -0.79 18.38 2.33
C ASN A 101 -1.01 16.86 2.36
N PRO A 102 -1.81 16.31 1.42
CA PRO A 102 -2.12 14.89 1.40
C PRO A 102 -0.93 14.06 0.95
N PHE A 103 -1.06 12.74 1.06
CA PHE A 103 0.00 11.80 0.70
C PHE A 103 -0.18 11.20 -0.68
N ASP A 104 0.79 11.41 -1.56
CA ASP A 104 0.82 10.88 -2.92
C ASP A 104 1.84 9.76 -3.09
N ILE A 105 1.61 8.98 -4.16
CA ILE A 105 2.47 7.87 -4.50
C ILE A 105 3.70 8.41 -5.21
N GLU A 106 4.85 8.03 -4.69
CA GLU A 106 6.16 8.34 -5.24
C GLU A 106 6.70 7.10 -5.96
N HIS A 107 7.20 7.30 -7.18
CA HIS A 107 7.99 6.29 -7.87
C HIS A 107 9.46 6.46 -7.51
N ILE A 108 10.10 5.38 -7.04
CA ILE A 108 11.50 5.40 -6.64
C ILE A 108 12.42 5.75 -7.83
N TRP A 109 12.11 5.20 -9.00
CA TRP A 109 12.89 5.36 -10.22
C TRP A 109 12.45 6.64 -10.95
N ALA A 110 13.38 7.41 -11.51
CA ALA A 110 13.06 8.61 -12.31
C ALA A 110 12.36 8.20 -13.61
N ASN A 111 11.46 9.01 -14.19
CA ASN A 111 10.74 8.65 -15.43
C ASN A 111 11.60 8.85 -16.68
N ASP A 112 12.77 8.22 -16.69
CA ASP A 112 13.72 8.28 -17.78
C ASP A 112 14.31 6.89 -18.02
N PHE A 113 13.84 6.23 -19.08
CA PHE A 113 14.31 4.89 -19.46
C PHE A 113 15.80 4.89 -19.83
N SER A 114 16.35 6.00 -20.35
CA SER A 114 17.75 6.06 -20.80
C SER A 114 18.72 5.82 -19.64
N LEU A 115 18.36 6.22 -18.42
CA LEU A 115 19.13 5.98 -17.20
C LEU A 115 19.11 4.50 -16.74
N HIS A 116 18.24 3.67 -17.34
CA HIS A 116 17.95 2.31 -16.90
C HIS A 116 18.03 1.28 -18.05
N ALA A 117 18.50 1.68 -19.24
CA ALA A 117 18.57 0.84 -20.43
C ALA A 117 19.51 -0.38 -20.28
N GLY A 118 20.42 -0.38 -19.31
CA GLY A 118 21.27 -1.53 -18.98
C GLY A 118 20.62 -2.55 -18.04
N ILE A 119 19.45 -2.24 -17.48
CA ILE A 119 18.75 -3.08 -16.49
C ILE A 119 17.50 -3.72 -17.10
N PHE A 120 16.82 -3.02 -18.00
CA PHE A 120 15.60 -3.50 -18.65
C PHE A 120 15.79 -3.61 -20.15
N THR A 121 15.08 -4.58 -20.74
CA THR A 121 15.15 -4.89 -22.16
C THR A 121 14.53 -3.77 -23.01
N ASP A 122 13.41 -3.21 -22.54
CA ASP A 122 12.66 -2.19 -23.24
C ASP A 122 11.92 -1.24 -22.27
N GLN A 123 11.32 -0.18 -22.85
CA GLN A 123 10.58 0.82 -22.10
C GLN A 123 9.31 0.26 -21.44
N GLN A 124 8.70 -0.78 -22.02
CA GLN A 124 7.48 -1.38 -21.48
C GLN A 124 7.79 -2.15 -20.20
N GLU A 125 8.84 -2.96 -20.19
CA GLU A 125 9.34 -3.66 -19.01
C GLU A 125 9.68 -2.67 -17.89
N PHE A 126 10.37 -1.58 -18.23
CA PHE A 126 10.68 -0.51 -17.29
C PHE A 126 9.43 0.08 -16.63
N GLN A 127 8.42 0.45 -17.41
CA GLN A 127 7.19 1.04 -16.87
C GLN A 127 6.40 0.04 -16.03
N GLN A 128 6.33 -1.23 -16.46
CA GLN A 128 5.68 -2.28 -15.67
C GLN A 128 6.35 -2.45 -14.30
N MET A 129 7.68 -2.55 -14.27
CA MET A 129 8.43 -2.67 -13.02
C MET A 129 8.27 -1.44 -12.14
N ARG A 130 8.30 -0.24 -12.73
CA ARG A 130 8.10 1.03 -12.02
C ARG A 130 6.74 1.10 -11.33
N ASP A 131 5.70 0.50 -11.91
CA ASP A 131 4.36 0.45 -11.32
C ASP A 131 4.15 -0.70 -10.32
N THR A 132 5.14 -1.59 -10.09
CA THR A 132 5.02 -2.66 -9.09
C THR A 132 5.21 -2.14 -7.66
N ALA A 133 4.65 -2.86 -6.68
CA ALA A 133 4.73 -2.47 -5.27
C ALA A 133 6.15 -2.16 -4.73
N PRO A 134 7.22 -2.88 -5.13
CA PRO A 134 8.58 -2.56 -4.68
C PRO A 134 9.13 -1.22 -5.16
N ALA A 135 8.59 -0.65 -6.24
CA ALA A 135 9.06 0.60 -6.84
C ALA A 135 8.27 1.84 -6.38
N LEU A 136 7.35 1.66 -5.42
CA LEU A 136 6.36 2.66 -5.01
C LEU A 136 6.43 2.95 -3.51
N LEU A 137 6.32 4.23 -3.17
CA LEU A 137 6.32 4.75 -1.81
C LEU A 137 5.16 5.72 -1.61
N LEU A 138 4.92 6.11 -0.35
CA LEU A 138 3.94 7.12 0.02
C LEU A 138 4.67 8.32 0.63
N LEU A 139 4.44 9.51 0.09
CA LEU A 139 5.07 10.77 0.51
C LEU A 139 4.07 11.91 0.60
N PRO A 140 4.33 12.93 1.45
CA PRO A 140 3.61 14.20 1.38
C PRO A 140 3.71 14.81 -0.03
N ALA A 141 2.60 15.39 -0.51
CA ALA A 141 2.46 15.85 -1.89
C ALA A 141 3.43 16.98 -2.27
N ASP A 142 3.79 17.87 -1.35
CA ASP A 142 4.83 18.87 -1.56
C ASP A 142 6.23 18.26 -1.78
N ILE A 143 6.61 17.28 -0.96
CA ILE A 143 7.90 16.59 -1.08
C ILE A 143 7.94 15.80 -2.39
N ASN A 144 6.89 15.05 -2.70
CA ASN A 144 6.75 14.32 -3.96
C ASN A 144 6.94 15.25 -5.18
N ARG A 145 6.22 16.39 -5.21
CA ARG A 145 6.38 17.43 -6.24
C ARG A 145 7.78 18.05 -6.31
N SER A 146 8.54 18.05 -5.21
CA SER A 146 9.92 18.54 -5.21
C SER A 146 10.95 17.51 -5.72
N LEU A 147 10.57 16.23 -5.74
CA LEU A 147 11.44 15.12 -6.14
C LEU A 147 11.30 14.78 -7.62
N GLN A 148 10.08 14.65 -8.14
CA GLN A 148 9.80 14.35 -9.56
C GLN A 148 10.78 13.29 -10.14
N ASP A 149 11.48 13.64 -11.21
CA ASP A 149 12.42 12.78 -11.94
C ASP A 149 13.86 12.92 -11.45
N LYS A 150 14.07 13.43 -10.23
CA LYS A 150 15.42 13.47 -9.66
C LYS A 150 16.01 12.07 -9.48
N PRO A 151 17.33 11.90 -9.62
CA PRO A 151 17.96 10.60 -9.42
C PRO A 151 17.75 10.03 -8.00
N TYR A 152 17.75 8.70 -7.89
CA TYR A 152 17.56 7.98 -6.63
C TYR A 152 18.46 8.49 -5.49
N GLY A 153 19.74 8.74 -5.77
CA GLY A 153 20.70 9.24 -4.79
C GLY A 153 20.29 10.58 -4.15
N TYR A 154 19.64 11.47 -4.91
CA TYR A 154 19.09 12.72 -4.38
C TYR A 154 17.86 12.46 -3.50
N LYS A 155 16.97 11.56 -3.96
CA LYS A 155 15.73 11.19 -3.25
C LYS A 155 16.01 10.61 -1.85
N LEU A 156 17.07 9.82 -1.70
CA LEU A 156 17.48 9.20 -0.43
C LEU A 156 17.59 10.19 0.74
N GLN A 157 18.12 11.39 0.50
CA GLN A 157 18.26 12.41 1.54
C GLN A 157 16.89 12.88 2.06
N LYS A 158 15.89 12.97 1.18
CA LYS A 158 14.52 13.35 1.55
C LYS A 158 13.75 12.20 2.17
N TYR A 159 14.03 10.95 1.77
CA TYR A 159 13.38 9.76 2.30
C TYR A 159 13.70 9.53 3.78
N ALA A 160 14.92 9.87 4.21
CA ALA A 160 15.38 9.67 5.58
C ALA A 160 14.52 10.32 6.67
N SER A 161 13.76 11.38 6.34
CA SER A 161 12.90 12.11 7.28
C SER A 161 11.41 11.71 7.19
N GLN A 162 11.08 10.63 6.48
CA GLN A 162 9.70 10.20 6.24
C GLN A 162 9.32 9.01 7.14
N HIS A 163 8.13 8.45 6.91
CA HIS A 163 7.67 7.21 7.53
C HIS A 163 8.67 6.06 7.35
N LEU A 164 8.68 5.09 8.26
CA LEU A 164 9.75 4.11 8.37
C LEU A 164 9.94 3.31 7.08
N TYR A 165 8.87 2.89 6.42
CA TYR A 165 8.94 2.17 5.15
C TYR A 165 9.76 2.94 4.11
N THR A 166 9.49 4.22 3.92
CA THR A 166 10.25 5.09 3.01
C THR A 166 11.66 5.37 3.52
N ALA A 167 11.81 5.68 4.81
CA ALA A 167 13.10 5.96 5.41
C ALA A 167 14.07 4.76 5.35
N SER A 168 13.54 3.53 5.37
CA SER A 168 14.33 2.28 5.33
C SER A 168 15.19 2.13 4.08
N LEU A 169 14.89 2.88 3.01
CA LEU A 169 15.71 2.93 1.80
C LEU A 169 16.96 3.79 1.98
N ALA A 170 16.94 4.74 2.92
CA ALA A 170 18.09 5.58 3.21
C ALA A 170 19.03 4.89 4.22
N PRO A 171 20.34 4.78 3.94
CA PRO A 171 21.29 4.18 4.88
C PRO A 171 21.26 4.82 6.27
N SER A 172 20.96 6.13 6.34
CA SER A 172 20.82 6.89 7.59
C SER A 172 19.70 6.39 8.52
N ALA A 173 18.75 5.58 8.04
CA ALA A 173 17.70 5.02 8.88
C ALA A 173 18.22 3.93 9.84
N TYR A 174 19.34 3.29 9.50
CA TYR A 174 19.95 2.23 10.31
C TYR A 174 21.09 2.73 11.21
N VAL A 175 21.47 3.99 11.06
CA VAL A 175 22.45 4.62 11.94
C VAL A 175 21.76 4.98 13.25
N LYS A 176 22.27 4.46 14.36
CA LYS A 176 21.76 4.68 15.72
C LYS A 176 21.63 6.19 15.98
N ARG A 177 20.40 6.70 15.98
CA ARG A 177 20.13 8.06 16.47
C ARG A 177 20.28 8.05 17.99
N LYS A 178 21.07 8.98 18.53
CA LYS A 178 21.07 9.23 19.98
C LYS A 178 19.66 9.64 20.36
N GLU A 179 19.03 8.85 21.21
CA GLU A 179 17.72 9.17 21.77
C GLU A 179 17.86 10.49 22.55
N PRO A 180 17.02 11.52 22.28
CA PRO A 180 17.03 12.70 23.13
C PRO A 180 16.68 12.22 24.54
N ARG A 181 17.54 12.56 25.51
CA ARG A 181 17.31 12.23 26.92
C ARG A 181 15.90 12.72 27.27
N ARG A 182 15.01 11.80 27.66
CA ARG A 182 13.77 12.18 28.31
C ARG A 182 14.16 12.92 29.59
N CYS A 183 13.96 14.23 29.61
CA CYS A 183 14.03 15.03 30.82
C CYS A 183 12.83 14.71 31.71
#